data_AF-A0A9P8E1P8-F1
#
_entry.id   AF-A0A9P8E1P8-F1
#
_cell.length_a   1.000
_cell.length_b   1.000
_cell.length_c   1.000
_cell.angle_alpha   90.00
_cell.angle_beta   90.00
_cell.angle_gamma   90.00
#
_symmetry.space_group_name_H-M   'P 1'
#
loop_
_entity.id
_entity.type
_entity.pdbx_description
1 polymer ?
#
loop_
_entity_poly.entity_id
_entity_poly.type
_entity_poly.pdbx_seq_one_letter_code
_entity_poly.pdbx_strand_id
1 'polypeptide(L)'
;NTVRVEWTKSASGGWDMKQVEGSEEFFPADLVLLSMGFLGPEARVLGDEIEKDARKNVKTPPGKYNTNLPGVFAAGDCRRGQSLIVWGINEGRMAARDVDSYLTGMGTQLPITGGIVKRPPYELLNKTKGAPLELVSAAS
;
A
#
# COMPACT_ATOMS: atom_id res chain seq x y z
N ASN A 1 -15.12 15.52 -31.11
CA ASN A 1 -15.59 16.82 -30.58
C ASN A 1 -15.33 16.84 -29.09
N THR A 2 -14.64 17.87 -28.62
CA THR A 2 -14.46 18.15 -27.19
C THR A 2 -15.52 19.12 -26.74
N VAL A 3 -15.87 19.10 -25.46
CA VAL A 3 -16.77 20.09 -24.84
C VAL A 3 -16.01 20.74 -23.69
N ARG A 4 -16.13 22.06 -23.54
CA ARG A 4 -15.52 22.74 -22.39
C ARG A 4 -16.29 22.36 -21.14
N VAL A 5 -15.56 22.22 -20.04
CA VAL A 5 -16.13 21.96 -18.72
C VAL A 5 -15.80 23.10 -17.78
N GLU A 6 -16.79 23.50 -16.99
CA GLU A 6 -16.62 24.39 -15.86
C GLU A 6 -16.64 23.59 -14.56
N TRP A 7 -15.89 24.09 -13.58
CA TRP A 7 -15.82 23.50 -12.25
C TRP A 7 -16.41 24.46 -11.24
N THR A 8 -17.53 24.08 -10.63
CA THR A 8 -18.18 24.87 -9.58
C THR A 8 -18.04 24.19 -8.23
N LYS A 9 -17.82 24.95 -7.16
CA LYS A 9 -17.84 24.37 -5.81
C LYS A 9 -19.27 23.95 -5.45
N SER A 10 -19.44 22.69 -5.12
CA SER A 10 -20.69 22.16 -4.56
C SER A 10 -20.92 22.67 -3.14
N ALA A 11 -22.17 22.64 -2.68
CA ALA A 11 -22.53 22.99 -1.30
C ALA A 11 -21.87 22.06 -0.25
N SER A 12 -21.42 20.86 -0.68
CA SER A 12 -20.73 19.88 0.17
C SER A 12 -19.20 20.10 0.25
N GLY A 13 -18.66 21.08 -0.48
CA GLY A 13 -17.22 21.37 -0.54
C GLY A 13 -16.45 20.63 -1.64
N GLY A 14 -17.08 19.70 -2.35
CA GLY A 14 -16.54 19.07 -3.57
C GLY A 14 -16.61 19.99 -4.80
N TRP A 15 -15.99 19.56 -5.91
CA TRP A 15 -16.08 20.23 -7.21
C TRP A 15 -17.04 19.48 -8.14
N ASP A 16 -18.04 20.19 -8.65
CA ASP A 16 -18.96 19.67 -9.67
C ASP A 16 -18.46 20.08 -11.05
N MET A 17 -18.23 19.10 -11.91
CA MET A 17 -17.93 19.32 -13.33
C MET A 17 -19.25 19.49 -14.10
N LYS A 18 -19.40 20.59 -14.84
CA LYS A 18 -20.53 20.81 -15.75
C LYS A 18 -20.04 21.12 -17.15
N GLN A 19 -20.71 20.56 -18.15
CA GLN A 19 -20.44 20.90 -19.55
C GLN A 19 -21.00 22.29 -19.84
N VAL A 20 -20.25 23.07 -20.62
CA VAL A 20 -20.73 24.36 -21.14
C VAL A 20 -21.45 24.10 -22.45
N GLU A 21 -22.77 24.25 -22.47
CA GLU A 21 -23.60 24.04 -23.66
C GLU A 21 -23.18 24.98 -24.80
N GLY A 22 -23.12 24.47 -26.03
CA GLY A 22 -22.69 25.25 -27.20
C GLY A 22 -21.16 25.47 -27.30
N SER A 23 -20.37 24.84 -26.42
CA SER A 23 -18.90 24.93 -26.44
C SER A 23 -18.21 23.78 -27.17
N GLU A 24 -18.95 23.05 -27.99
CA GLU A 24 -18.41 21.94 -28.77
C GLU A 24 -17.37 22.45 -29.77
N GLU A 25 -16.17 21.89 -29.68
CA GLU A 25 -15.04 22.26 -30.52
C GLU A 25 -14.44 21.01 -31.18
N PHE A 26 -14.02 21.18 -32.43
CA PHE A 26 -13.33 20.14 -33.19
C PHE A 26 -11.84 20.46 -33.25
N PHE A 27 -11.03 19.54 -32.71
CA PHE A 27 -9.58 19.61 -32.78
C PHE A 27 -9.07 18.53 -33.76
N PRO A 28 -8.49 18.91 -34.91
CA PRO A 28 -7.83 17.96 -35.79
C PRO A 28 -6.66 17.29 -35.05
N ALA A 29 -6.63 15.96 -35.03
CA ALA A 29 -5.56 15.19 -34.42
C ALA A 29 -5.32 13.89 -35.20
N ASP A 30 -4.06 13.60 -35.50
CA ASP A 30 -3.67 12.32 -36.11
C ASP A 30 -3.60 11.19 -35.08
N LEU A 31 -3.31 11.54 -33.82
CA LEU A 31 -3.19 10.60 -32.70
C LEU A 31 -3.64 11.25 -31.38
N VAL A 32 -4.34 10.47 -30.56
CA VAL A 32 -4.77 10.87 -29.22
C VAL A 32 -4.23 9.88 -28.19
N LEU A 33 -3.49 10.38 -27.19
CA LEU A 33 -2.93 9.59 -26.10
C LEU A 33 -3.60 9.94 -24.77
N LEU A 34 -4.35 9.00 -24.20
CA LEU A 34 -5.04 9.20 -22.93
C LEU A 34 -4.11 8.83 -21.76
N SER A 35 -3.79 9.81 -20.92
CA SER A 35 -2.90 9.66 -19.75
C SER A 35 -3.69 9.84 -18.44
N MET A 36 -4.81 9.14 -18.30
CA MET A 36 -5.74 9.28 -17.17
C MET A 36 -5.31 8.50 -15.91
N GLY A 37 -4.19 7.76 -15.99
CA GLY A 37 -3.74 6.86 -14.94
C GLY A 37 -4.60 5.59 -14.86
N PHE A 38 -4.58 4.95 -13.69
CA PHE A 38 -5.27 3.70 -13.40
C PHE A 38 -6.33 3.89 -12.29
N LEU A 39 -7.16 2.89 -12.00
CA LEU A 39 -8.07 2.93 -10.85
C LEU A 39 -7.65 1.98 -9.73
N GLY A 40 -6.94 0.93 -10.08
CA GLY A 40 -6.49 -0.12 -9.18
C GLY A 40 -5.96 -1.30 -10.00
N PRO A 41 -5.56 -2.39 -9.33
CA PRO A 41 -5.15 -3.62 -9.99
C PRO A 41 -6.28 -4.26 -10.81
N GLU A 42 -5.92 -4.97 -11.87
CA GLU A 42 -6.90 -5.65 -12.72
C GLU A 42 -7.62 -6.77 -11.95
N ALA A 43 -8.96 -6.82 -12.06
CA ALA A 43 -9.78 -7.78 -11.33
C ALA A 43 -9.40 -9.24 -11.63
N ARG A 44 -9.05 -9.55 -12.88
CA ARG A 44 -8.63 -10.89 -13.30
C ARG A 44 -7.36 -11.39 -12.58
N VAL A 45 -6.51 -10.47 -12.13
CA VAL A 45 -5.24 -10.80 -11.45
C VAL A 45 -5.47 -11.07 -9.96
N LEU A 46 -6.34 -10.28 -9.32
CA LEU A 46 -6.65 -10.44 -7.90
C LEU A 46 -7.61 -11.58 -7.60
N GLY A 47 -8.41 -12.00 -8.57
CA GLY A 47 -9.54 -12.89 -8.34
C GLY A 47 -10.62 -12.23 -7.48
N ASP A 48 -11.54 -13.06 -7.00
CA ASP A 48 -12.72 -12.62 -6.23
C ASP A 48 -12.60 -12.90 -4.73
N GLU A 49 -11.63 -13.69 -4.31
CA GLU A 49 -11.43 -14.07 -2.90
C GLU A 49 -10.75 -12.98 -2.07
N ILE A 50 -9.95 -12.11 -2.70
CA ILE A 50 -9.28 -11.00 -2.02
C ILE A 50 -10.26 -9.82 -1.88
N GLU A 51 -10.51 -9.40 -0.64
CA GLU A 51 -11.32 -8.22 -0.36
C GLU A 51 -10.69 -6.95 -0.93
N LYS A 52 -11.54 -6.09 -1.49
CA LYS A 52 -11.14 -4.82 -2.11
C LYS A 52 -11.72 -3.64 -1.33
N ASP A 53 -11.02 -2.52 -1.31
CA ASP A 53 -11.54 -1.27 -0.76
C ASP A 53 -12.49 -0.56 -1.73
N ALA A 54 -13.04 0.59 -1.33
CA ALA A 54 -13.95 1.38 -2.17
C ALA A 54 -13.29 1.90 -3.47
N ARG A 55 -11.95 1.91 -3.54
CA ARG A 55 -11.15 2.29 -4.71
C ARG A 55 -10.68 1.08 -5.51
N LYS A 56 -11.16 -0.13 -5.19
CA LYS A 56 -10.80 -1.40 -5.85
C LYS A 56 -9.34 -1.83 -5.61
N ASN A 57 -8.64 -1.25 -4.63
CA ASN A 57 -7.34 -1.73 -4.20
C ASN A 57 -7.49 -2.90 -3.22
N VAL A 58 -6.44 -3.69 -3.05
CA VAL A 58 -6.40 -4.77 -2.06
C VAL A 58 -6.57 -4.18 -0.66
N LYS A 59 -7.62 -4.61 0.04
CA LYS A 59 -7.94 -4.12 1.38
C LYS A 59 -7.04 -4.78 2.40
N THR A 60 -6.39 -3.97 3.23
CA THR A 60 -5.64 -4.42 4.41
C THR A 60 -6.01 -3.57 5.62
N PRO A 61 -5.84 -4.08 6.85
CA PRO A 61 -6.07 -3.28 8.05
C PRO A 61 -5.10 -2.08 8.14
N PRO A 62 -5.48 -0.99 8.84
CA PRO A 62 -4.60 0.17 9.01
C PRO A 62 -3.24 -0.23 9.60
N GLY A 63 -2.15 0.17 8.93
CA GLY A 63 -0.78 -0.13 9.36
C GLY A 63 -0.35 -1.60 9.18
N LYS A 64 -1.15 -2.42 8.51
CA LYS A 64 -0.89 -3.84 8.24
C LYS A 64 -0.95 -4.14 6.74
N TYR A 65 -0.31 -5.24 6.35
CA TYR A 65 -0.16 -5.64 4.96
C TYR A 65 -0.77 -7.00 4.65
N ASN A 66 -1.27 -7.72 5.65
CA ASN A 66 -2.02 -8.96 5.44
C ASN A 66 -3.42 -8.66 4.88
N THR A 67 -3.86 -9.51 3.97
CA THR A 67 -5.22 -9.47 3.40
C THR A 67 -6.22 -10.23 4.28
N ASN A 68 -7.44 -10.44 3.78
CA ASN A 68 -8.41 -11.34 4.38
C ASN A 68 -8.01 -12.83 4.26
N LEU A 69 -7.14 -13.18 3.32
CA LEU A 69 -6.66 -14.54 3.12
C LEU A 69 -5.37 -14.78 3.95
N PRO A 70 -5.33 -15.82 4.80
CA PRO A 70 -4.12 -16.16 5.58
C PRO A 70 -2.91 -16.41 4.67
N GLY A 71 -1.77 -15.84 5.03
CA GLY A 71 -0.53 -15.98 4.27
C GLY A 71 -0.45 -15.14 2.99
N VAL A 72 -1.49 -14.36 2.66
CA VAL A 72 -1.50 -13.46 1.50
C VAL A 72 -1.36 -12.02 1.98
N PHE A 73 -0.41 -11.29 1.38
CA PHE A 73 -0.06 -9.93 1.72
C PHE A 73 -0.04 -9.05 0.48
N ALA A 74 -0.29 -7.75 0.66
CA ALA A 74 -0.25 -6.76 -0.41
C ALA A 74 0.53 -5.52 0.01
N ALA A 75 1.16 -4.84 -0.96
CA ALA A 75 1.95 -3.63 -0.75
C ALA A 75 2.05 -2.83 -2.05
N GLY A 76 2.34 -1.53 -1.94
CA GLY A 76 2.53 -0.66 -3.09
C GLY A 76 1.22 -0.31 -3.77
N ASP A 77 1.26 -0.01 -5.07
CA ASP A 77 0.13 0.58 -5.78
C ASP A 77 -1.13 -0.31 -5.80
N CYS A 78 -0.99 -1.64 -5.76
CA CYS A 78 -2.14 -2.55 -5.72
C CYS A 78 -2.93 -2.48 -4.40
N ARG A 79 -2.30 -1.97 -3.32
CA ARG A 79 -2.88 -1.82 -1.98
C ARG A 79 -3.20 -0.36 -1.65
N ARG A 80 -2.29 0.55 -1.99
CA ARG A 80 -2.35 1.99 -1.69
C ARG A 80 -3.12 2.79 -2.74
N GLY A 81 -3.13 2.33 -3.99
CA GLY A 81 -3.38 3.15 -5.17
C GLY A 81 -2.11 3.87 -5.65
N GLN A 82 -2.17 4.49 -6.82
CA GLN A 82 -1.05 5.17 -7.46
C GLN A 82 -0.31 6.11 -6.52
N SER A 83 0.99 5.84 -6.34
CA SER A 83 1.82 6.65 -5.46
C SER A 83 3.25 6.77 -5.96
N LEU A 84 4.08 7.42 -5.16
CA LEU A 84 5.51 7.54 -5.45
C LEU A 84 6.23 6.21 -5.20
N ILE A 85 7.30 5.97 -5.94
CA ILE A 85 8.15 4.78 -5.78
C ILE A 85 8.65 4.59 -4.33
N VAL A 86 8.93 5.69 -3.61
CA VAL A 86 9.37 5.63 -2.21
C VAL A 86 8.30 5.02 -1.30
N TRP A 87 7.02 5.22 -1.60
CA TRP A 87 5.93 4.58 -0.88
C TRP A 87 5.88 3.08 -1.18
N GLY A 88 6.03 2.69 -2.45
CA GLY A 88 6.13 1.28 -2.84
C GLY A 88 7.28 0.56 -2.11
N ILE A 89 8.47 1.18 -2.04
CA ILE A 89 9.63 0.65 -1.31
C ILE A 89 9.32 0.53 0.19
N ASN A 90 8.75 1.58 0.78
CA ASN A 90 8.42 1.58 2.20
C ASN A 90 7.40 0.48 2.56
N GLU A 91 6.33 0.37 1.78
CA GLU A 91 5.30 -0.65 1.98
C GLU A 91 5.83 -2.05 1.76
N GLY A 92 6.68 -2.27 0.74
CA GLY A 92 7.32 -3.58 0.52
C GLY A 92 8.17 -4.01 1.73
N ARG A 93 8.91 -3.09 2.35
CA ARG A 93 9.67 -3.37 3.58
C ARG A 93 8.75 -3.73 4.74
N MET A 94 7.61 -3.06 4.88
CA MET A 94 6.68 -3.33 5.96
C MET A 94 5.86 -4.61 5.73
N ALA A 95 5.54 -4.95 4.48
CA ALA A 95 4.95 -6.24 4.15
C ALA A 95 5.92 -7.39 4.45
N ALA A 96 7.21 -7.24 4.15
CA ALA A 96 8.23 -8.23 4.51
C ALA A 96 8.29 -8.50 6.03
N ARG A 97 8.11 -7.46 6.86
CA ARG A 97 8.00 -7.59 8.32
C ARG A 97 6.79 -8.40 8.76
N ASP A 98 5.63 -8.14 8.15
CA ASP A 98 4.38 -8.84 8.46
C ASP A 98 4.49 -10.31 8.02
N VAL A 99 5.08 -10.58 6.84
CA VAL A 99 5.37 -11.93 6.35
C VAL A 99 6.32 -12.68 7.30
N ASP A 100 7.45 -12.06 7.69
CA ASP A 100 8.42 -12.66 8.62
C ASP A 100 7.78 -12.98 9.97
N SER A 101 6.97 -12.05 10.50
CA SER A 101 6.24 -12.27 11.75
C SER A 101 5.21 -13.41 11.63
N TYR A 102 4.52 -13.50 10.49
CA TYR A 102 3.54 -14.55 10.21
C TYR A 102 4.19 -15.94 10.13
N LEU A 103 5.33 -16.05 9.43
CA LEU A 103 6.04 -17.33 9.26
C LEU A 103 6.74 -17.81 10.54
N THR A 104 7.28 -16.88 11.34
CA THR A 104 8.04 -17.22 12.55
C THR A 104 7.17 -17.36 13.80
N GLY A 105 6.00 -16.73 13.85
CA GLY A 105 5.08 -16.76 15.00
C GLY A 105 5.59 -16.06 16.26
N MET A 106 6.80 -15.48 16.25
CA MET A 106 7.47 -14.92 17.43
C MET A 106 7.93 -13.46 17.23
N GLY A 107 7.53 -12.82 16.12
CA GLY A 107 7.87 -11.45 15.77
C GLY A 107 9.11 -11.32 14.88
N THR A 108 9.19 -10.20 14.15
CA THR A 108 10.23 -9.98 13.12
C THR A 108 11.48 -9.29 13.63
N GLN A 109 12.63 -9.67 13.07
CA GLN A 109 13.91 -8.99 13.31
C GLN A 109 14.25 -7.89 12.30
N LEU A 110 13.44 -7.75 11.26
CA LEU A 110 13.67 -6.77 10.19
C LEU A 110 13.59 -5.32 10.75
N PRO A 111 14.08 -4.30 10.03
CA PRO A 111 14.02 -2.90 10.44
C PRO A 111 12.64 -2.25 10.17
N ILE A 112 12.31 -1.15 10.86
CA ILE A 112 11.11 -0.33 10.57
C ILE A 112 11.47 0.88 9.70
N THR A 113 10.47 1.58 9.20
CA THR A 113 10.67 2.91 8.61
C THR A 113 11.35 3.83 9.62
N GLY A 114 12.49 4.41 9.24
CA GLY A 114 13.21 5.36 10.09
C GLY A 114 14.17 4.76 11.13
N GLY A 115 14.41 3.44 11.19
CA GLY A 115 15.52 2.91 11.99
C GLY A 115 15.42 1.48 12.50
N ILE A 116 16.29 1.18 13.49
CA ILE A 116 16.36 -0.11 14.19
C ILE A 116 15.24 -0.19 15.22
N VAL A 117 14.53 -1.31 15.24
CA VAL A 117 13.51 -1.62 16.25
C VAL A 117 14.20 -1.69 17.62
N LYS A 118 13.87 -0.77 18.54
CA LYS A 118 14.27 -0.89 19.95
C LYS A 118 13.43 -2.01 20.58
N ARG A 119 14.04 -3.18 20.81
CA ARG A 119 13.37 -4.31 21.47
C ARG A 119 13.49 -4.17 22.99
N PRO A 120 12.42 -4.47 23.75
CA PRO A 120 12.52 -4.51 25.19
C PRO A 120 13.42 -5.69 25.63
N PRO A 121 14.27 -5.53 26.68
CA PRO A 121 15.27 -6.52 27.06
C PRO A 121 14.74 -7.95 27.32
N TYR A 122 13.46 -8.10 27.70
CA TYR A 122 12.87 -9.41 27.98
C TYR A 122 12.73 -10.31 26.74
N GLU A 123 12.58 -9.74 25.54
CA GLU A 123 12.55 -10.51 24.29
C GLU A 123 13.93 -11.10 23.96
N LEU A 124 15.01 -10.44 24.38
CA LEU A 124 16.38 -10.94 24.24
C LEU A 124 16.67 -12.06 25.25
N LEU A 125 16.13 -11.94 26.47
CA LEU A 125 16.27 -12.94 27.54
C LEU A 125 15.58 -14.27 27.25
N ASN A 126 14.46 -14.25 26.52
CA ASN A 126 13.80 -15.49 26.11
C ASN A 126 14.56 -16.24 25.00
N LYS A 127 15.41 -15.53 24.23
CA LYS A 127 16.31 -16.13 23.22
C LYS A 127 17.57 -16.75 23.84
N THR A 128 18.09 -16.22 24.93
CA THR A 128 19.31 -16.74 25.58
C THR A 128 19.11 -18.07 26.30
N LYS A 129 17.88 -18.51 26.57
CA LYS A 129 17.62 -19.84 27.17
C LYS A 129 18.04 -21.02 26.28
N GLY A 130 18.32 -20.79 25.00
CA GLY A 130 18.86 -21.79 24.07
C GLY A 130 20.26 -21.49 23.54
N ALA A 131 20.92 -20.43 24.01
CA ALA A 131 22.26 -20.05 23.56
C ALA A 131 23.34 -20.65 24.49
N PRO A 132 24.48 -21.14 23.96
CA PRO A 132 25.59 -21.60 24.78
C PRO A 132 26.02 -20.50 25.77
N LEU A 133 26.20 -20.88 27.04
CA LEU A 133 26.52 -19.98 28.16
C LEU A 133 27.77 -19.11 27.91
N GLU A 134 28.69 -19.55 27.05
CA GLU A 134 29.92 -18.82 26.75
C GLU A 134 29.72 -17.51 25.96
N LEU A 135 28.61 -17.36 25.24
CA LEU A 135 28.30 -16.11 24.52
C LEU A 135 27.69 -15.02 25.43
N VAL A 136 27.20 -15.41 26.61
CA VAL A 136 26.52 -14.49 27.54
C VAL A 136 27.52 -13.69 28.38
N SER A 137 28.73 -14.20 28.61
CA SER A 137 29.74 -13.52 29.43
C SER A 137 30.56 -12.46 28.70
N ALA A 138 30.46 -12.35 27.37
CA ALA A 138 31.20 -11.37 26.58
C ALA A 138 30.52 -9.98 26.48
N ALA A 139 29.35 -9.83 27.08
CA ALA A 139 28.55 -8.60 27.04
C ALA A 139 28.35 -7.94 28.42
N SER A 140 29.18 -8.28 29.41
CA SER A 140 29.27 -7.62 30.71
C SER A 140 30.46 -6.67 30.77
#